data_AF-A0A2D7CKV8-F1
#
_entry.id   AF-A0A2D7CKV8-F1
#
_cell.length_a   1.000
_cell.length_b   1.000
_cell.length_c   1.000
_cell.angle_alpha   90.00
_cell.angle_beta   90.00
_cell.angle_gamma   90.00
#
_symmetry.space_group_name_H-M   'P 1'
#
loop_
_entity.id
_entity.type
_entity.pdbx_description
1 polymer ?
#
loop_
_entity_poly.entity_id
_entity_poly.type
_entity_poly.pdbx_seq_one_letter_code
_entity_poly.pdbx_strand_id
1 'polypeptide(L)'
;MKNVFKQGGDWKDNQGRNYTVKSVSNKEFDGYISKGWYSNLEDCFALEAEYEEVGSDYESELRAKIRALGGKAGGRSSIATLEKQLKELQDGNEG
;
A
#
# COMPACT_ATOMS: atom_id res chain seq x y z
N MET A 1 5.79 -28.11 20.04
CA MET A 1 4.50 -27.93 19.35
C MET A 1 4.38 -26.47 18.98
N LYS A 2 3.90 -26.16 17.79
CA LYS A 2 3.67 -24.79 17.29
C LYS A 2 2.22 -24.66 16.85
N ASN A 3 1.64 -23.48 17.00
CA ASN A 3 0.28 -23.22 16.51
C ASN A 3 0.33 -22.62 15.11
N VAL A 4 -0.63 -22.99 14.28
CA VAL A 4 -0.86 -22.44 12.94
C VAL A 4 -2.33 -22.04 12.79
N PHE A 5 -2.57 -21.03 11.97
CA PHE A 5 -3.87 -20.37 11.82
C PHE A 5 -4.32 -20.33 10.36
N LYS A 6 -5.63 -20.36 10.09
CA LYS A 6 -6.20 -20.23 8.75
C LYS A 6 -7.56 -19.52 8.79
N GLN A 7 -7.82 -18.58 7.88
CA GLN A 7 -9.11 -17.89 7.78
C GLN A 7 -10.25 -18.86 7.39
N GLY A 8 -11.48 -18.49 7.75
CA GLY A 8 -12.70 -19.19 7.30
C GLY A 8 -12.98 -20.50 8.05
N GLY A 9 -12.55 -20.61 9.31
CA GLY A 9 -12.77 -21.79 10.15
C GLY A 9 -13.93 -21.69 11.13
N ASP A 10 -14.01 -22.66 12.04
CA ASP A 10 -15.10 -22.79 13.02
C ASP A 10 -14.98 -21.84 14.23
N TRP A 11 -13.85 -21.17 14.39
CA TRP A 11 -13.55 -20.30 15.54
C TRP A 11 -13.72 -18.84 15.13
N LYS A 12 -14.06 -17.97 16.09
CA LYS A 12 -14.21 -16.52 15.86
C LYS A 12 -13.27 -15.73 16.75
N ASP A 13 -12.74 -14.63 16.24
CA ASP A 13 -12.00 -13.68 17.04
C ASP A 13 -12.94 -12.70 17.77
N ASN A 14 -12.35 -11.77 18.52
CA ASN A 14 -13.10 -10.71 19.21
C ASN A 14 -13.83 -9.74 18.27
N GLN A 15 -13.51 -9.74 16.98
CA GLN A 15 -14.16 -8.94 15.93
C GLN A 15 -15.17 -9.75 15.11
N GLY A 16 -15.39 -11.03 15.46
CA GLY A 16 -16.34 -11.92 14.79
C GLY A 16 -15.81 -12.57 13.50
N ARG A 17 -14.52 -12.41 13.19
CA ARG A 17 -13.89 -12.99 11.99
C ARG A 17 -13.59 -14.47 12.21
N ASN A 18 -13.96 -15.30 11.24
CA ASN A 18 -13.84 -16.75 11.31
C ASN A 18 -12.41 -17.24 11.01
N TYR A 19 -11.88 -18.18 11.81
CA TYR A 19 -10.58 -18.82 11.63
C TYR A 19 -10.54 -20.25 12.20
N THR A 20 -9.48 -21.00 11.89
CA THR A 20 -9.13 -22.29 12.51
C THR A 20 -7.76 -22.17 13.16
N VAL A 21 -7.56 -22.78 14.33
CA VAL A 21 -6.26 -22.98 14.96
C VAL A 21 -5.91 -24.47 15.03
N LYS A 22 -4.66 -24.83 14.75
CA LYS A 22 -4.14 -26.20 14.95
C LYS A 22 -2.79 -26.16 15.65
N SER A 23 -2.59 -27.07 16.61
CA SER A 23 -1.27 -27.30 17.23
C SER A 23 -0.57 -28.45 16.50
N VAL A 24 0.58 -28.16 15.91
CA VAL A 24 1.33 -29.09 15.04
C VAL A 24 2.74 -29.32 15.60
N SER A 25 3.37 -30.43 15.19
CA SER A 25 4.77 -30.67 15.51
C SER A 25 5.70 -29.72 14.74
N ASN A 26 6.96 -29.58 15.19
CA ASN A 26 7.93 -28.74 14.49
C ASN A 26 8.20 -29.26 13.05
N LYS A 27 8.09 -30.56 12.82
CA LYS A 27 8.31 -31.18 11.50
C LYS A 27 7.19 -30.85 10.51
N GLU A 28 5.98 -30.65 10.99
CA GLU A 28 4.80 -30.40 10.15
C GLU A 28 4.56 -28.92 9.87
N PHE A 29 5.15 -28.04 10.69
CA PHE A 29 4.95 -26.60 10.64
C PHE A 29 5.14 -26.03 9.22
N ASP A 30 6.29 -26.27 8.60
CA ASP A 30 6.61 -25.74 7.25
C ASP A 30 5.64 -26.28 6.18
N GLY A 31 5.14 -27.50 6.37
CA GLY A 31 4.15 -28.12 5.49
C GLY A 31 2.76 -27.48 5.61
N TYR A 32 2.43 -26.87 6.74
CA TYR A 32 1.21 -26.07 6.90
C TYR A 32 1.39 -24.65 6.37
N ILE A 33 2.53 -24.02 6.64
CA ILE A 33 2.84 -22.68 6.13
C ILE A 33 2.81 -22.65 4.59
N SER A 34 3.42 -23.64 3.94
CA SER A 34 3.38 -23.76 2.47
C SER A 34 1.98 -24.01 1.89
N LYS A 35 1.00 -24.44 2.71
CA LYS A 35 -0.41 -24.61 2.32
C LYS A 35 -1.27 -23.37 2.61
N GLY A 36 -0.64 -22.23 2.85
CA GLY A 36 -1.32 -20.96 3.15
C GLY A 36 -1.89 -20.89 4.57
N TRP A 37 -1.28 -21.60 5.52
CA TRP A 37 -1.53 -21.34 6.94
C TRP A 37 -0.52 -20.32 7.46
N TYR A 38 -0.91 -19.61 8.52
CA TYR A 38 -0.12 -18.54 9.10
C TYR A 38 0.46 -18.97 10.44
N SER A 39 1.66 -18.47 10.78
CA SER A 39 2.34 -18.76 12.04
C SER A 39 1.80 -17.99 13.25
N ASN A 40 1.03 -16.93 12.98
CA ASN A 40 0.35 -16.13 13.98
C ASN A 40 -1.05 -15.74 13.46
N LEU A 41 -1.90 -15.29 14.36
CA LEU A 41 -3.29 -14.95 14.05
C LEU A 41 -3.41 -13.60 13.31
N GLU A 42 -2.46 -12.69 13.52
CA GLU A 42 -2.49 -11.34 12.93
C GLU A 42 -2.27 -11.41 11.41
N ASP A 43 -1.25 -12.13 10.96
CA ASP A 43 -0.96 -12.36 9.54
C ASP A 43 -2.11 -13.09 8.85
N CYS A 44 -2.79 -13.97 9.60
CA CYS A 44 -3.97 -14.65 9.11
C CYS A 44 -5.07 -13.67 8.71
N PHE A 45 -5.13 -12.47 9.30
CA PHE A 45 -6.13 -11.44 8.98
C PHE A 45 -5.53 -10.16 8.41
N ALA A 46 -4.24 -10.15 8.11
CA ALA A 46 -3.62 -9.05 7.39
C ALA A 46 -4.26 -8.98 6.00
N LEU A 47 -5.04 -7.93 5.76
CA LEU A 47 -5.44 -7.56 4.42
C LEU A 47 -4.17 -7.10 3.71
N GLU A 48 -3.90 -7.66 2.53
CA GLU A 48 -2.89 -7.12 1.64
C GLU A 48 -3.25 -5.65 1.43
N ALA A 49 -2.41 -4.73 1.93
CA ALA A 49 -2.66 -3.32 1.72
C ALA A 49 -2.66 -3.13 0.20
N GLU A 50 -3.82 -2.79 -0.37
CA GLU A 50 -3.89 -2.38 -1.75
C GLU A 50 -2.84 -1.27 -1.92
N TYR A 51 -1.91 -1.49 -2.85
CA TYR A 51 -0.97 -0.47 -3.24
C TYR A 51 -1.77 0.68 -3.87
N GLU A 52 -2.14 1.68 -3.07
CA GLU A 52 -2.53 2.98 -3.61
C GLU A 52 -1.24 3.67 -4.07
N GLU A 53 -1.10 3.82 -5.39
CA GLU A 53 -0.13 4.72 -5.96
C GLU A 53 -0.48 6.16 -5.53
N VAL A 54 0.05 6.60 -4.40
CA VAL A 54 -0.09 7.99 -3.95
C VAL A 54 0.90 8.85 -4.74
N GLY A 55 0.55 9.07 -6.00
CA GLY A 55 1.10 10.09 -6.87
C GLY A 55 -0.01 10.43 -7.84
N SER A 56 -0.87 11.39 -7.45
CA SER A 56 -2.04 11.71 -8.27
C SER A 56 -1.59 12.03 -9.69
N ASP A 57 -2.30 11.49 -10.69
CA ASP A 57 -2.10 11.85 -12.11
C ASP A 57 -1.92 13.36 -12.28
N TYR A 58 -2.65 14.13 -11.45
CA TYR A 58 -2.57 15.57 -11.39
C TYR A 58 -1.19 16.14 -10.97
N GLU A 59 -0.53 15.58 -9.96
CA GLU A 59 0.83 16.02 -9.58
C GLU A 59 1.82 15.73 -10.71
N SER A 60 1.73 14.53 -11.30
CA SER A 60 2.56 14.12 -12.43
C SER A 60 2.33 15.02 -13.65
N GLU A 61 1.08 15.35 -13.97
CA GLU A 61 0.71 16.28 -15.03
C GLU A 61 1.25 17.69 -14.79
N LEU A 62 1.11 18.22 -13.57
CA LEU A 62 1.63 19.56 -13.23
C LEU A 62 3.15 19.59 -13.38
N ARG A 63 3.87 18.57 -12.88
CA ARG A 63 5.32 18.46 -13.06
C ARG A 63 5.72 18.33 -14.52
N ALA A 64 4.95 17.58 -15.33
CA ALA A 64 5.19 17.45 -16.75
C ALA A 64 5.01 18.79 -17.49
N LYS A 65 3.94 19.54 -17.20
CA LYS A 65 3.67 20.87 -17.77
C LYS A 65 4.75 21.89 -17.38
N ILE A 66 5.17 21.90 -16.11
CA ILE A 66 6.27 22.76 -15.63
C ILE A 66 7.58 22.45 -16.38
N ARG A 67 7.92 21.16 -16.54
CA ARG A 67 9.11 20.75 -17.29
C ARG A 67 9.03 21.13 -18.77
N ALA A 68 7.86 20.99 -19.39
CA ALA A 68 7.64 21.36 -20.78
C ALA A 68 7.88 22.86 -21.03
N LEU A 69 7.58 23.70 -20.03
CA LEU A 69 7.86 25.14 -20.05
C LEU A 69 9.29 25.51 -19.57
N GLY A 70 10.17 24.53 -19.40
CA GLY A 70 11.56 24.75 -18.98
C GLY A 70 11.77 24.96 -17.47
N GLY A 71 10.71 24.81 -16.66
CA GLY A 71 10.77 24.92 -15.21
C GLY A 71 11.34 23.69 -14.50
N LYS A 72 11.92 23.90 -13.31
CA LYS A 72 12.36 22.81 -12.42
C LYS A 72 11.38 22.64 -11.27
N ALA A 73 10.54 21.61 -11.33
CA ALA A 73 9.68 21.23 -10.21
C ALA A 73 10.54 20.64 -9.07
N GLY A 74 10.62 21.33 -7.93
CA GLY A 74 11.32 20.87 -6.73
C GLY A 74 10.75 19.53 -6.22
N GLY A 75 11.60 18.65 -5.69
CA GLY A 75 11.23 17.28 -5.34
C GLY A 75 10.13 17.15 -4.27
N ARG A 76 9.90 18.17 -3.44
CA ARG A 76 8.88 18.19 -2.37
C ARG A 76 7.91 19.38 -2.45
N SER A 77 7.53 19.79 -3.66
CA SER A 77 6.53 20.84 -3.84
C SER A 77 5.11 20.26 -3.68
N SER A 78 4.26 20.94 -2.91
CA SER A 78 2.82 20.62 -2.85
C SER A 78 2.13 20.93 -4.18
N ILE A 79 0.97 20.32 -4.45
CA ILE A 79 0.15 20.58 -5.65
C ILE A 79 -0.08 22.08 -5.87
N ALA A 80 -0.49 22.83 -4.84
CA ALA A 80 -0.68 24.28 -4.92
C ALA A 80 0.60 25.04 -5.29
N THR A 81 1.77 24.54 -4.89
CA THR A 81 3.07 25.11 -5.28
C THR A 81 3.35 24.84 -6.75
N LEU A 82 3.06 23.62 -7.23
CA LEU A 82 3.23 23.25 -8.63
C LEU A 82 2.27 24.04 -9.54
N GLU A 83 1.01 24.23 -9.16
CA GLU A 83 0.05 25.06 -9.89
C GLU A 83 0.53 26.52 -10.00
N LYS A 84 1.03 27.08 -8.90
CA LYS A 84 1.58 28.45 -8.90
C LYS A 84 2.80 28.56 -9.82
N GLN A 85 3.72 27.61 -9.75
CA GLN A 85 4.90 27.58 -10.63
C GLN A 85 4.51 27.43 -12.10
N LEU A 86 3.51 26.60 -12.40
CA LEU A 86 3.00 26.43 -13.74
C LEU A 86 2.43 27.74 -14.28
N LYS A 87 1.62 28.44 -13.47
CA LYS A 87 1.03 29.72 -13.85
C LYS A 87 2.09 30.80 -14.08
N GLU A 88 3.07 30.92 -13.19
CA GLU A 88 4.18 31.88 -13.35
C GLU A 88 4.99 31.64 -14.64
N LEU A 89 5.19 30.37 -15.02
CA LEU A 89 5.86 30.02 -16.28
C LEU A 89 4.98 30.28 -17.51
N GLN A 90 3.66 30.11 -17.40
CA GLN A 90 2.73 30.43 -18.49
C GLN A 90 2.63 31.94 -18.74
N ASP A 91 2.45 32.73 -17.67
CA ASP A 91 2.33 34.19 -17.74
C ASP A 91 3.66 34.85 -18.17
N GLY A 92 4.81 34.27 -17.81
CA GLY A 92 6.13 34.76 -18.20
C GLY A 92 6.55 34.43 -19.65
N ASN A 93 5.80 33.59 -20.35
CA ASN A 93 6.08 33.15 -21.72
C ASN A 93 5.20 33.86 -22.78
N GLU A 94 4.35 34.81 -22.35
CA GLU A 94 3.60 35.73 -23.24
C GLU A 94 4.34 37.05 -23.52
N GLY A 95 5.66 37.11 -23.28
CA GLY A 95 6.51 38.27 -23.51
C GLY A 95 7.38 38.18 -24.76
#